data_AF-A0A936XZD7-F1
#
_entry.id   AF-A0A936XZD7-F1
#
_cell.length_a   1.000
_cell.length_b   1.000
_cell.length_c   1.000
_cell.angle_alpha   90.00
_cell.angle_beta   90.00
_cell.angle_gamma   90.00
#
_symmetry.space_group_name_H-M   'P 1'
#
loop_
_entity.id
_entity.type
_entity.pdbx_description
1 polymer ?
#
loop_
_entity_poly.entity_id
_entity_poly.type
_entity_poly.pdbx_seq_one_letter_code
_entity_poly.pdbx_strand_id
1 'polypeptide(L)'
;MKKILSSFFLFFLIAVTPKAQSVYELSFTFPAANSTVEYKGCYVDAADGKAKLRLWFMAPGSTDSILTELDAAEELPDMNFGCINTDRIYYKLKNPRYIESKDPGIVLPGYFCFQKDAATGLFEPYGITSSSEDCNAEPAKFSHIAFIDQQSLTKDFVLTYFKPYDLFYRNLFVTNNPKDLTTFERSVKIYLLIVANVDDPKIGPADRKNMNDAIAFFGKVKEFLGIADFIYDTITGRRLTRQNVLNAVNTFFAPAGSNDIVIFYFNGHGFRKPTDGRPGPYIDLKDERNFRIMEASASMEDIYATIRAKRARLSLVLSECCNALITDTNPLAEPPAVKKSFGINWSTENCRNLFLNKTPMSILGAAASPSMLAASNNNFGGFFSYFFRTSLETHFSFAKTAVNWDQVFKQTAEQTKYKADRTYCDNVTKKKCNQLPYYRIERY
;
A
#
# COMPACT_ATOMS: atom_id res chain seq x y z
N MET A 1 48.75 23.83 -17.60
CA MET A 1 48.14 22.49 -17.60
C MET A 1 47.93 22.03 -16.16
N LYS A 2 46.72 22.18 -15.59
CA LYS A 2 46.35 21.58 -14.30
C LYS A 2 45.18 20.64 -14.56
N LYS A 3 45.42 19.34 -14.40
CA LYS A 3 44.42 18.28 -14.53
C LYS A 3 43.51 18.33 -13.30
N ILE A 4 42.24 18.68 -13.50
CA ILE A 4 41.20 18.51 -12.49
C ILE A 4 40.67 17.09 -12.64
N LEU A 5 40.93 16.26 -11.63
CA LEU A 5 40.39 14.90 -11.53
C LEU A 5 38.94 15.02 -11.05
N SER A 6 37.97 14.86 -11.97
CA SER A 6 36.57 14.66 -11.60
C SER A 6 36.41 13.27 -10.99
N SER A 7 36.26 13.20 -9.67
CA SER A 7 35.73 12.00 -9.02
C SER A 7 34.20 11.99 -9.19
N PHE A 8 33.71 11.13 -10.08
CA PHE A 8 32.30 10.78 -10.14
C PHE A 8 31.96 9.91 -8.92
N PHE A 9 31.41 10.52 -7.87
CA PHE A 9 30.74 9.79 -6.81
C PHE A 9 29.38 9.33 -7.36
N LEU A 10 29.33 8.09 -7.84
CA LEU A 10 28.09 7.42 -8.19
C LEU A 10 27.38 7.01 -6.89
N PHE A 11 26.60 7.93 -6.31
CA PHE A 11 25.66 7.56 -5.25
C PHE A 11 24.58 6.68 -5.86
N PHE A 12 24.71 5.35 -5.69
CA PHE A 12 23.59 4.44 -5.79
C PHE A 12 22.63 4.76 -4.65
N LEU A 13 21.69 5.69 -4.88
CA LEU A 13 20.46 5.76 -4.13
C LEU A 13 19.71 4.46 -4.41
N ILE A 14 19.88 3.47 -3.53
CA ILE A 14 19.01 2.30 -3.46
C ILE A 14 17.64 2.87 -3.11
N ALA A 15 16.81 3.11 -4.12
CA ALA A 15 15.41 3.42 -3.91
C ALA A 15 14.75 2.16 -3.34
N VAL A 16 14.70 2.08 -2.00
CA VAL A 16 13.94 1.05 -1.30
C VAL A 16 12.47 1.34 -1.56
N THR A 17 11.92 0.67 -2.57
CA THR A 17 10.47 0.66 -2.77
C THR A 17 9.87 -0.30 -1.75
N PRO A 18 9.02 0.17 -0.82
CA PRO A 18 8.29 -0.76 0.03
C PRO A 18 7.48 -1.69 -0.88
N LYS A 19 7.59 -2.99 -0.65
CA LYS A 19 6.83 -4.01 -1.37
C LYS A 19 5.71 -4.48 -0.45
N ALA A 20 4.56 -4.79 -1.02
CA ALA A 20 3.36 -5.06 -0.22
C ALA A 20 3.26 -6.46 0.40
N GLN A 21 4.26 -7.33 0.20
CA GLN A 21 4.30 -8.59 0.94
C GLN A 21 5.75 -9.00 1.22
N SER A 22 6.00 -9.43 2.45
CA SER A 22 7.27 -10.01 2.87
C SER A 22 7.06 -11.42 3.39
N VAL A 23 8.02 -12.31 3.13
CA VAL A 23 8.09 -13.63 3.77
C VAL A 23 9.39 -13.73 4.53
N TYR A 24 9.29 -14.17 5.78
CA TYR A 24 10.44 -14.42 6.64
C TYR A 24 10.39 -15.85 7.14
N GLU A 25 11.52 -16.52 7.06
CA GLU A 25 11.77 -17.74 7.81
C GLU A 25 12.54 -17.38 9.08
N LEU A 26 12.15 -17.98 10.19
CA LEU A 26 12.61 -17.61 11.51
C LEU A 26 12.88 -18.87 12.33
N SER A 27 13.83 -18.80 13.25
CA SER A 27 13.97 -19.81 14.30
C SER A 27 14.14 -19.11 15.64
N PHE A 28 13.57 -19.68 16.69
CA PHE A 28 13.67 -19.16 18.04
C PHE A 28 13.32 -20.23 19.08
N THR A 29 13.68 -19.95 20.32
CA THR A 29 13.30 -20.75 21.47
C THR A 29 12.32 -19.96 22.33
N PHE A 30 11.24 -20.59 22.77
CA PHE A 30 10.24 -19.95 23.61
C PHE A 30 9.85 -20.84 24.81
N PRO A 31 9.60 -20.25 26.00
CA PRO A 31 9.18 -21.03 27.17
C PRO A 31 7.86 -21.76 26.97
N ALA A 32 7.77 -22.99 27.48
CA ALA A 32 6.55 -23.79 27.55
C ALA A 32 6.48 -24.49 28.92
N ALA A 33 5.57 -24.08 29.81
CA ALA A 33 5.36 -24.60 31.17
C ALA A 33 6.62 -24.99 31.97
N ASN A 34 7.22 -26.15 31.68
CA ASN A 34 8.40 -26.72 32.37
C ASN A 34 9.60 -26.98 31.45
N SER A 35 9.60 -26.49 30.21
CA SER A 35 10.69 -26.64 29.25
C SER A 35 10.79 -25.42 28.32
N THR A 36 11.78 -25.44 27.44
CA THR A 36 11.85 -24.56 26.29
C THR A 36 11.56 -25.37 25.02
N VAL A 37 10.90 -24.75 24.05
CA VAL A 37 10.59 -25.37 22.75
C VAL A 37 11.29 -24.57 21.66
N GLU A 38 11.94 -25.28 20.74
CA GLU A 38 12.48 -24.70 19.52
C GLU A 38 11.39 -24.65 18.46
N TYR A 39 11.20 -23.47 17.87
CA TYR A 39 10.24 -23.20 16.83
C TYR A 39 10.96 -22.82 15.54
N LYS A 40 10.42 -23.33 14.42
CA LYS A 40 10.67 -22.78 13.09
C LYS A 40 9.42 -22.07 12.61
N GLY A 41 9.57 -20.85 12.14
CA GLY A 41 8.47 -19.97 11.79
C GLY A 41 8.53 -19.53 10.34
N CYS A 42 7.37 -19.46 9.69
CA CYS A 42 7.19 -18.72 8.44
C CYS A 42 6.20 -17.58 8.68
N TYR A 43 6.69 -16.35 8.61
CA TYR A 43 5.90 -15.13 8.78
C TYR A 43 5.61 -14.50 7.43
N VAL A 44 4.33 -14.33 7.10
CA VAL A 44 3.86 -13.72 5.86
C VAL A 44 3.17 -12.40 6.20
N ASP A 45 3.86 -11.30 5.92
CA ASP A 45 3.41 -9.93 6.17
C ASP A 45 2.68 -9.37 4.96
N ALA A 46 1.43 -8.94 5.10
CA ALA A 46 0.65 -8.37 4.00
C ALA A 46 0.82 -6.85 3.85
N ALA A 47 1.74 -6.23 4.60
CA ALA A 47 2.03 -4.80 4.64
C ALA A 47 0.83 -3.90 4.99
N ASP A 48 -0.25 -4.49 5.53
CA ASP A 48 -1.51 -3.84 5.91
C ASP A 48 -1.78 -3.84 7.41
N GLY A 49 -0.73 -4.11 8.20
CA GLY A 49 -0.86 -4.33 9.63
C GLY A 49 -1.43 -5.71 9.96
N LYS A 50 -1.69 -6.58 8.97
CA LYS A 50 -2.07 -7.97 9.17
C LYS A 50 -1.00 -8.90 8.60
N ALA A 51 -0.87 -10.05 9.23
CA ALA A 51 0.06 -11.08 8.82
C ALA A 51 -0.42 -12.46 9.27
N LYS A 52 0.26 -13.49 8.79
CA LYS A 52 0.11 -14.87 9.23
C LYS A 52 1.45 -15.39 9.71
N LEU A 53 1.46 -16.07 10.84
CA LEU A 53 2.63 -16.78 11.34
C LEU A 53 2.31 -18.27 11.38
N ARG A 54 3.08 -19.09 10.67
CA ARG A 54 3.03 -20.54 10.82
C ARG A 54 4.24 -21.03 11.60
N LEU A 55 3.98 -21.77 12.67
CA LEU A 55 5.00 -22.32 13.54
C LEU A 55 5.01 -23.83 13.42
N TRP A 56 6.19 -24.36 13.12
CA TRP A 56 6.50 -25.77 13.21
C TRP A 56 7.38 -26.03 14.43
N PHE A 57 7.05 -27.03 15.23
CA PHE A 57 7.83 -27.43 16.40
C PHE A 57 7.52 -28.87 16.82
N MET A 58 8.36 -29.45 17.66
CA MET A 58 8.11 -30.75 18.29
C MET A 58 7.43 -30.55 19.64
N ALA A 59 6.35 -31.30 19.92
CA ALA A 59 5.69 -31.23 21.21
C ALA A 59 6.65 -31.69 22.34
N PRO A 60 6.72 -30.97 23.48
CA PRO A 60 7.61 -31.33 24.59
C PRO A 60 7.43 -32.77 25.04
N GLY A 61 8.52 -33.55 25.07
CA GLY A 61 8.50 -34.95 25.50
C GLY A 61 7.74 -35.90 24.55
N SER A 62 7.42 -35.46 23.34
CA SER A 62 6.77 -36.28 22.30
C SER A 62 7.57 -36.26 20.99
N THR A 63 7.35 -37.26 20.15
CA THR A 63 7.81 -37.28 18.75
C THR A 63 6.82 -36.63 17.79
N ASP A 64 5.72 -36.06 18.30
CA ASP A 64 4.70 -35.42 17.48
C ASP A 64 5.18 -34.05 16.99
N SER A 65 5.28 -33.91 15.66
CA SER A 65 5.46 -32.62 15.03
C SER A 65 4.13 -31.86 14.99
N ILE A 66 4.15 -30.61 15.40
CA ILE A 66 3.01 -29.70 15.39
C ILE A 66 3.23 -28.64 14.33
N LEU A 67 2.20 -28.37 13.53
CA LEU A 67 2.13 -27.20 12.66
C LEU A 67 0.92 -26.37 13.06
N THR A 68 1.15 -25.15 13.56
CA THR A 68 0.10 -24.22 13.96
C THR A 68 0.17 -22.93 13.15
N GLU A 69 -0.99 -22.35 12.86
CA GLU A 69 -1.13 -21.04 12.24
C GLU A 69 -1.72 -20.05 13.24
N LEU A 70 -1.15 -18.86 13.28
CA LEU A 70 -1.59 -17.72 14.07
C LEU A 70 -1.92 -16.56 13.13
N ASP A 71 -3.03 -15.89 13.39
CA ASP A 71 -3.28 -14.55 12.87
C ASP A 71 -2.35 -13.58 13.60
N ALA A 72 -1.76 -12.63 12.87
CA ALA A 72 -0.96 -11.56 13.43
C ALA A 72 -1.56 -10.21 13.03
N ALA A 73 -1.72 -9.30 13.99
CA ALA A 73 -2.22 -7.95 13.74
C ALA A 73 -1.40 -6.93 14.52
N GLU A 74 -0.96 -5.87 13.84
CA GLU A 74 -0.19 -4.78 14.44
C GLU A 74 -0.97 -4.12 15.59
N GLU A 75 -0.34 -4.03 16.76
CA GLU A 75 -0.85 -3.32 17.92
C GLU A 75 -0.12 -1.99 18.12
N LEU A 76 -0.88 -1.02 18.64
CA LEU A 76 -0.43 0.34 18.83
C LEU A 76 0.58 0.48 19.97
N PRO A 77 1.66 1.27 19.80
CA PRO A 77 2.49 1.71 20.92
C PRO A 77 1.66 2.40 22.02
N ASP A 78 0.69 3.23 21.63
CA ASP A 78 -0.18 3.97 22.54
C ASP A 78 -1.23 3.08 23.27
N MET A 79 -1.47 1.85 22.81
CA MET A 79 -2.39 0.90 23.48
C MET A 79 -1.68 0.06 24.55
N ASN A 80 -0.34 0.09 24.61
CA ASN A 80 0.43 -0.51 25.68
C ASN A 80 0.61 0.52 26.82
N PHE A 81 -0.37 0.59 27.73
CA PHE A 81 -0.35 1.27 29.05
C PHE A 81 0.83 2.22 29.36
N GLY A 82 1.00 3.30 28.59
CA GLY A 82 2.01 4.33 28.86
C GLY A 82 3.47 4.00 28.51
N CYS A 83 3.75 2.86 27.85
CA CYS A 83 5.09 2.52 27.37
C CYS A 83 5.19 2.73 25.86
N ILE A 84 5.90 3.80 25.44
CA ILE A 84 6.12 4.14 24.04
C ILE A 84 7.56 3.77 23.65
N ASN A 85 7.72 2.81 22.75
CA ASN A 85 8.98 2.52 22.08
C ASN A 85 8.81 2.77 20.58
N THR A 86 9.37 3.87 20.07
CA THR A 86 9.25 4.27 18.66
C THR A 86 10.10 3.44 17.71
N ASP A 87 11.01 2.63 18.25
CA ASP A 87 11.90 1.77 17.49
C ASP A 87 11.38 0.32 17.44
N ARG A 88 10.19 0.03 17.99
CA ARG A 88 9.56 -1.29 17.92
C ARG A 88 8.14 -1.25 17.37
N ILE A 89 7.78 -2.29 16.62
CA ILE A 89 6.41 -2.56 16.19
C ILE A 89 6.01 -3.94 16.71
N TYR A 90 4.85 -4.02 17.36
CA TYR A 90 4.33 -5.25 17.91
C TYR A 90 3.16 -5.75 17.08
N TYR A 91 3.13 -7.04 16.80
CA TYR A 91 2.01 -7.74 16.18
C TYR A 91 1.46 -8.74 17.18
N LYS A 92 0.23 -8.55 17.63
CA LYS A 92 -0.47 -9.54 18.47
C LYS A 92 -0.77 -10.78 17.65
N LEU A 93 -0.31 -11.91 18.17
CA LEU A 93 -0.60 -13.26 17.67
C LEU A 93 -1.89 -13.77 18.31
N LYS A 94 -2.83 -14.24 17.50
CA LYS A 94 -4.17 -14.66 17.93
C LYS A 94 -4.71 -15.80 17.09
N ASN A 95 -5.82 -16.37 17.55
CA ASN A 95 -6.59 -17.41 16.86
C ASN A 95 -5.71 -18.61 16.40
N PRO A 96 -5.02 -19.30 17.33
CA PRO A 96 -4.20 -20.45 16.97
C PRO A 96 -5.06 -21.53 16.31
N ARG A 97 -4.57 -22.05 15.18
CA ARG A 97 -5.18 -23.15 14.45
C ARG A 97 -4.14 -24.21 14.16
N TYR A 98 -4.31 -25.38 14.76
CA TYR A 98 -3.47 -26.55 14.52
C TYR A 98 -3.83 -27.19 13.19
N ILE A 99 -2.91 -27.10 12.23
CA ILE A 99 -3.02 -27.65 10.88
C ILE A 99 -2.61 -29.12 10.88
N GLU A 100 -1.56 -29.44 11.62
CA GLU A 100 -1.11 -30.81 11.85
C GLU A 100 -1.03 -31.09 13.34
N SER A 101 -1.55 -32.26 13.72
CA SER A 101 -1.73 -32.71 15.10
C SER A 101 -2.78 -31.92 15.88
N LYS A 102 -3.01 -32.34 17.13
CA LYS A 102 -3.92 -31.68 18.09
C LYS A 102 -3.17 -30.62 18.87
N ASP A 103 -3.93 -29.76 19.56
CA ASP A 103 -3.38 -28.81 20.52
C ASP A 103 -2.53 -29.56 21.56
N PRO A 104 -1.22 -29.28 21.65
CA PRO A 104 -0.34 -29.92 22.63
C PRO A 104 -0.47 -29.31 24.04
N GLY A 105 -1.36 -28.33 24.24
CA GLY A 105 -1.59 -27.71 25.55
C GLY A 105 -0.45 -26.79 26.01
N ILE A 106 0.35 -26.28 25.08
CA ILE A 106 1.48 -25.39 25.39
C ILE A 106 1.09 -23.92 25.20
N VAL A 107 1.79 -23.04 25.93
CA VAL A 107 1.66 -21.60 25.74
C VAL A 107 2.40 -21.21 24.46
N LEU A 108 1.63 -20.75 23.47
CA LEU A 108 2.18 -20.14 22.27
C LEU A 108 2.57 -18.67 22.54
N PRO A 109 3.48 -18.09 21.75
CA PRO A 109 3.82 -16.69 21.94
C PRO A 109 2.65 -15.75 21.65
N GLY A 110 2.61 -14.64 22.38
CA GLY A 110 1.53 -13.65 22.26
C GLY A 110 1.82 -12.55 21.23
N TYR A 111 3.10 -12.28 20.96
CA TYR A 111 3.52 -11.14 20.14
C TYR A 111 4.73 -11.45 19.27
N PHE A 112 4.71 -10.90 18.07
CA PHE A 112 5.85 -10.80 17.16
C PHE A 112 6.35 -9.36 17.12
N CYS A 113 7.67 -9.16 17.18
CA CYS A 113 8.28 -7.84 17.26
C CYS A 113 9.15 -7.55 16.05
N PHE A 114 8.98 -6.36 15.48
CA PHE A 114 9.97 -5.74 14.59
C PHE A 114 10.74 -4.67 15.37
N GLN A 115 12.02 -4.49 15.01
CA GLN A 115 12.85 -3.40 15.52
C GLN A 115 13.43 -2.59 14.37
N LYS A 116 13.50 -1.27 14.56
CA LYS A 116 14.12 -0.34 13.64
C LYS A 116 15.63 -0.55 13.63
N ASP A 117 16.17 -0.85 12.46
CA ASP A 117 17.60 -0.88 12.21
C ASP A 117 18.13 0.56 12.09
N ALA A 118 19.19 0.88 12.84
CA ALA A 118 19.71 2.24 12.93
C ALA A 118 20.43 2.68 11.64
N ALA A 119 20.97 1.74 10.85
CA ALA A 119 21.74 2.06 9.65
C ALA A 119 20.82 2.33 8.44
N THR A 120 19.78 1.52 8.29
CA THR A 120 18.84 1.58 7.16
C THR A 120 17.57 2.37 7.49
N GLY A 121 17.24 2.53 8.77
CA GLY A 121 15.99 3.11 9.24
C GLY A 121 14.76 2.22 9.02
N LEU A 122 14.95 0.98 8.54
CA LEU A 122 13.89 0.02 8.24
C LEU A 122 13.59 -0.83 9.47
N PHE A 123 12.33 -1.27 9.59
CA PHE A 123 11.93 -2.23 10.62
C PHE A 123 12.16 -3.66 10.13
N GLU A 124 12.89 -4.45 10.92
CA GLU A 124 13.24 -5.85 10.63
C GLU A 124 12.73 -6.77 11.76
N PRO A 125 12.42 -8.07 11.48
CA PRO A 125 12.07 -9.02 12.52
C PRO A 125 13.13 -9.03 13.63
N TYR A 126 12.68 -9.04 14.88
CA TYR A 126 13.58 -8.91 16.02
C TYR A 126 13.41 -10.02 17.05
N GLY A 127 12.18 -10.31 17.43
CA GLY A 127 11.91 -11.36 18.40
C GLY A 127 10.44 -11.61 18.66
N ILE A 128 10.19 -12.41 19.68
CA ILE A 128 8.88 -12.90 20.10
C ILE A 128 8.72 -12.67 21.61
N THR A 129 7.51 -12.33 22.09
CA THR A 129 7.20 -12.17 23.52
C THR A 129 5.80 -12.65 23.87
N SER A 130 5.53 -12.91 25.15
CA SER A 130 4.19 -13.24 25.66
C SER A 130 3.32 -12.00 25.87
N SER A 131 3.92 -10.84 26.14
CA SER A 131 3.24 -9.59 26.46
C SER A 131 3.95 -8.39 25.84
N SER A 132 3.17 -7.35 25.49
CA SER A 132 3.64 -6.05 25.03
C SER A 132 3.50 -4.94 26.08
N GLU A 133 3.11 -5.27 27.32
CA GLU A 133 2.89 -4.30 28.41
C GLU A 133 4.16 -3.49 28.72
N ASP A 134 5.33 -4.14 28.78
CA ASP A 134 6.63 -3.48 28.85
C ASP A 134 7.27 -3.44 27.46
N CYS A 135 7.14 -2.30 26.79
CA CYS A 135 7.69 -2.05 25.47
C CYS A 135 9.23 -1.99 25.42
N ASN A 136 9.90 -1.95 26.58
CA ASN A 136 11.36 -1.95 26.73
C ASN A 136 11.91 -3.32 27.13
N ALA A 137 11.06 -4.23 27.61
CA ALA A 137 11.46 -5.60 27.90
C ALA A 137 12.05 -6.26 26.65
N GLU A 138 13.13 -7.01 26.83
CA GLU A 138 13.79 -7.68 25.70
C GLU A 138 12.99 -8.91 25.28
N PRO A 139 12.48 -8.98 24.03
CA PRO A 139 11.82 -10.17 23.54
C PRO A 139 12.82 -11.32 23.35
N ALA A 140 12.32 -12.55 23.31
CA ALA A 140 13.10 -13.70 22.90
C ALA A 140 13.56 -13.50 21.45
N LYS A 141 14.87 -13.34 21.26
CA LYS A 141 15.46 -13.04 19.94
C LYS A 141 15.31 -14.23 19.01
N PHE A 142 15.12 -13.92 17.73
CA PHE A 142 15.28 -14.93 16.69
C PHE A 142 16.74 -15.39 16.63
N SER A 143 16.97 -16.70 16.74
CA SER A 143 18.29 -17.31 16.54
C SER A 143 18.65 -17.39 15.06
N HIS A 144 17.64 -17.37 14.19
CA HIS A 144 17.79 -17.30 12.74
C HIS A 144 16.70 -16.41 12.14
N ILE A 145 17.09 -15.59 11.16
CA ILE A 145 16.18 -14.79 10.33
C ILE A 145 16.67 -14.91 8.89
N ALA A 146 15.83 -15.43 8.02
CA ALA A 146 16.02 -15.39 6.58
C ALA A 146 14.86 -14.67 5.90
N PHE A 147 15.20 -13.74 5.03
CA PHE A 147 14.23 -13.10 4.15
C PHE A 147 14.07 -14.00 2.92
N ILE A 148 12.84 -14.40 2.64
CA ILE A 148 12.58 -15.34 1.53
C ILE A 148 12.17 -14.53 0.31
N ASP A 149 13.09 -14.44 -0.65
CA ASP A 149 12.80 -13.86 -1.95
C ASP A 149 11.99 -14.83 -2.83
N GLN A 150 11.59 -14.34 -4.00
CA GLN A 150 10.80 -15.15 -4.92
C GLN A 150 11.52 -16.42 -5.40
N GLN A 151 12.83 -16.38 -5.64
CA GLN A 151 13.58 -17.54 -6.12
C GLN A 151 13.69 -18.62 -5.03
N SER A 152 13.69 -18.18 -3.77
CA SER A 152 13.74 -19.02 -2.58
C SER A 152 12.37 -19.58 -2.16
N LEU A 153 11.27 -19.08 -2.72
CA LEU A 153 9.92 -19.65 -2.58
C LEU A 153 9.75 -20.94 -3.41
N THR A 154 10.60 -21.94 -3.16
CA THR A 154 10.55 -23.25 -3.81
C THR A 154 9.42 -24.11 -3.24
N LYS A 155 9.03 -25.17 -3.97
CA LYS A 155 8.01 -26.12 -3.48
C LYS A 155 8.43 -26.73 -2.14
N ASP A 156 9.70 -27.09 -1.98
CA ASP A 156 10.21 -27.74 -0.76
C ASP A 156 10.15 -26.80 0.43
N PHE A 157 10.58 -25.54 0.25
CA PHE A 157 10.44 -24.51 1.29
C PHE A 157 8.97 -24.34 1.69
N VAL A 158 8.09 -24.12 0.71
CA VAL A 158 6.69 -23.82 0.99
C VAL A 158 5.98 -25.03 1.61
N LEU A 159 6.31 -26.27 1.22
CA LEU A 159 5.73 -27.49 1.80
C LEU A 159 6.09 -27.71 3.27
N THR A 160 7.15 -27.06 3.76
CA THR A 160 7.52 -27.09 5.18
C THR A 160 6.44 -26.43 6.04
N TYR A 161 5.82 -25.35 5.54
CA TYR A 161 4.86 -24.54 6.31
C TYR A 161 3.44 -24.59 5.75
N PHE A 162 3.26 -24.91 4.48
CA PHE A 162 1.99 -24.89 3.76
C PHE A 162 1.70 -26.22 3.10
N LYS A 163 0.43 -26.61 3.09
CA LYS A 163 -0.06 -27.85 2.48
C LYS A 163 -0.56 -27.59 1.07
N PRO A 164 -0.61 -28.62 0.21
CA PRO A 164 -1.04 -28.47 -1.18
C PRO A 164 -2.45 -27.86 -1.36
N TYR A 165 -3.31 -27.98 -0.35
CA TYR A 165 -4.65 -27.39 -0.35
C TYR A 165 -4.69 -25.93 0.13
N ASP A 166 -3.63 -25.42 0.77
CA ASP A 166 -3.56 -24.03 1.21
C ASP A 166 -3.58 -23.07 0.02
N LEU A 167 -4.33 -21.98 0.15
CA LEU A 167 -4.42 -20.96 -0.91
C LEU A 167 -3.05 -20.39 -1.28
N PHE A 168 -2.17 -20.18 -0.31
CA PHE A 168 -0.82 -19.69 -0.57
C PHE A 168 -0.02 -20.64 -1.49
N TYR A 169 -0.02 -21.96 -1.17
CA TYR A 169 0.63 -22.97 -2.01
C TYR A 169 -0.01 -23.04 -3.39
N ARG A 170 -1.35 -23.12 -3.43
CA ARG A 170 -2.08 -23.26 -4.69
C ARG A 170 -1.85 -22.06 -5.59
N ASN A 171 -1.88 -20.85 -5.04
CA ASN A 171 -1.65 -19.65 -5.83
C ASN A 171 -0.20 -19.52 -6.29
N LEU A 172 0.76 -20.06 -5.54
CA LEU A 172 2.16 -20.01 -5.97
C LEU A 172 2.52 -21.08 -7.01
N PHE A 173 1.95 -22.29 -6.93
CA PHE A 173 2.38 -23.44 -7.75
C PHE A 173 1.30 -24.12 -8.58
N VAL A 174 0.02 -23.90 -8.26
CA VAL A 174 -1.13 -24.62 -8.84
C VAL A 174 -2.03 -23.71 -9.68
N THR A 175 -2.03 -22.39 -9.46
CA THR A 175 -2.81 -21.47 -10.29
C THR A 175 -2.41 -21.66 -11.72
N ASN A 176 -3.41 -22.03 -12.52
CA ASN A 176 -3.37 -22.09 -13.96
C ASN A 176 -2.63 -20.87 -14.45
N ASN A 177 -1.38 -21.05 -14.89
CA ASN A 177 -0.60 -20.04 -15.58
C ASN A 177 -1.54 -19.47 -16.64
N PRO A 178 -2.05 -18.23 -16.53
CA PRO A 178 -2.82 -17.63 -17.61
C PRO A 178 -1.78 -17.17 -18.62
N LYS A 179 -1.01 -18.11 -19.17
CA LYS A 179 0.11 -17.78 -20.04
C LYS A 179 -0.34 -17.22 -21.37
N ASP A 180 -1.64 -17.24 -21.65
CA ASP A 180 -2.19 -16.46 -22.74
C ASP A 180 -3.30 -15.54 -22.25
N LEU A 181 -2.93 -14.28 -22.03
CA LEU A 181 -3.86 -13.19 -22.33
C LEU A 181 -4.47 -13.48 -23.70
N THR A 182 -5.80 -13.31 -23.79
CA THR A 182 -6.47 -13.36 -25.10
C THR A 182 -5.87 -12.30 -26.02
N THR A 183 -5.93 -12.51 -27.34
CA THR A 183 -5.48 -11.50 -28.32
C THR A 183 -6.09 -10.12 -28.05
N PHE A 184 -7.33 -10.11 -27.56
CA PHE A 184 -8.03 -8.91 -27.14
C PHE A 184 -7.43 -8.24 -25.91
N GLU A 185 -7.15 -8.99 -24.84
CA GLU A 185 -6.49 -8.44 -23.65
C GLU A 185 -5.09 -7.91 -23.98
N ARG A 186 -4.36 -8.56 -24.88
CA ARG A 186 -3.06 -8.08 -25.35
C ARG A 186 -3.14 -6.73 -26.07
N SER A 187 -4.31 -6.37 -26.64
CA SER A 187 -4.53 -5.09 -27.31
C SER A 187 -4.94 -3.94 -26.38
N VAL A 188 -5.26 -4.24 -25.11
CA VAL A 188 -5.69 -3.23 -24.12
C VAL A 188 -4.58 -2.23 -23.84
N LYS A 189 -4.95 -0.96 -23.67
CA LYS A 189 -4.03 0.14 -23.34
C LYS A 189 -4.38 0.75 -21.99
N ILE A 190 -3.37 1.32 -21.32
CA ILE A 190 -3.54 2.18 -20.15
C ILE A 190 -3.27 3.63 -20.56
N TYR A 191 -4.27 4.49 -20.38
CA TYR A 191 -4.16 5.95 -20.50
C TYR A 191 -4.11 6.57 -19.11
N LEU A 192 -3.03 7.28 -18.78
CA LEU A 192 -2.83 7.93 -17.49
C LEU A 192 -2.61 9.44 -17.65
N LEU A 193 -3.57 10.25 -17.19
CA LEU A 193 -3.42 11.70 -17.08
C LEU A 193 -3.15 12.07 -15.62
N ILE A 194 -1.97 12.62 -15.33
CA ILE A 194 -1.64 13.12 -14.00
C ILE A 194 -1.67 14.64 -14.00
N VAL A 195 -2.35 15.21 -13.01
CA VAL A 195 -2.38 16.65 -12.74
C VAL A 195 -1.75 16.87 -11.38
N ALA A 196 -0.66 17.62 -11.29
CA ALA A 196 0.09 17.72 -10.04
C ALA A 196 0.65 19.12 -9.75
N ASN A 197 0.49 19.59 -8.51
CA ASN A 197 1.00 20.88 -8.03
C ASN A 197 2.45 20.79 -7.54
N VAL A 198 3.34 20.33 -8.42
CA VAL A 198 4.74 19.98 -8.09
C VAL A 198 5.66 21.17 -7.79
N ASP A 199 5.21 22.39 -8.07
CA ASP A 199 5.97 23.63 -7.85
C ASP A 199 5.52 24.36 -6.56
N ASP A 200 4.52 23.83 -5.85
CA ASP A 200 4.13 24.37 -4.55
C ASP A 200 5.26 24.15 -3.52
N PRO A 201 5.67 25.20 -2.78
CA PRO A 201 6.80 25.10 -1.86
C PRO A 201 6.54 24.21 -0.65
N LYS A 202 5.28 23.93 -0.29
CA LYS A 202 4.90 23.09 0.86
C LYS A 202 4.63 21.64 0.46
N ILE A 203 3.82 21.42 -0.57
CA ILE A 203 3.37 20.07 -0.97
C ILE A 203 4.01 19.55 -2.25
N GLY A 204 4.67 20.41 -3.04
CA GLY A 204 5.23 20.07 -4.34
C GLY A 204 6.21 18.89 -4.32
N PRO A 205 7.11 18.74 -3.32
CA PRO A 205 7.96 17.56 -3.24
C PRO A 205 7.18 16.24 -3.06
N ALA A 206 6.16 16.24 -2.19
CA ALA A 206 5.30 15.08 -1.97
C ALA A 206 4.44 14.77 -3.22
N ASP A 207 3.88 15.79 -3.88
CA ASP A 207 3.09 15.65 -5.10
C ASP A 207 3.93 15.12 -6.27
N ARG A 208 5.17 15.59 -6.41
CA ARG A 208 6.13 15.10 -7.39
C ARG A 208 6.45 13.62 -7.14
N LYS A 209 6.59 13.23 -5.88
CA LYS A 209 6.80 11.83 -5.52
C LYS A 209 5.57 10.97 -5.89
N ASN A 210 4.37 11.41 -5.53
CA ASN A 210 3.14 10.70 -5.90
C ASN A 210 3.00 10.52 -7.41
N MET A 211 3.27 11.57 -8.19
CA MET A 211 3.26 11.53 -9.65
C MET A 211 4.24 10.47 -10.18
N ASN A 212 5.51 10.52 -9.74
CA ASN A 212 6.54 9.59 -10.20
C ASN A 212 6.20 8.14 -9.81
N ASP A 213 5.76 7.92 -8.56
CA ASP A 213 5.35 6.60 -8.08
C ASP A 213 4.15 6.06 -8.87
N ALA A 214 3.17 6.90 -9.21
CA ALA A 214 2.00 6.49 -9.98
C ALA A 214 2.37 6.10 -11.42
N ILE A 215 3.21 6.88 -12.10
CA ILE A 215 3.71 6.57 -13.45
C ILE A 215 4.44 5.23 -13.42
N ALA A 216 5.38 5.07 -12.49
CA ALA A 216 6.16 3.85 -12.35
C ALA A 216 5.27 2.64 -12.04
N PHE A 217 4.30 2.80 -11.14
CA PHE A 217 3.40 1.73 -10.72
C PHE A 217 2.51 1.25 -11.87
N PHE A 218 1.80 2.15 -12.56
CA PHE A 218 0.92 1.74 -13.67
C PHE A 218 1.69 1.26 -14.90
N GLY A 219 2.90 1.79 -15.16
CA GLY A 219 3.82 1.22 -16.15
C GLY A 219 4.19 -0.22 -15.79
N LYS A 220 4.51 -0.50 -14.53
CA LYS A 220 4.78 -1.86 -14.06
C LYS A 220 3.56 -2.78 -14.17
N VAL A 221 2.35 -2.29 -13.93
CA VAL A 221 1.10 -3.05 -14.17
C VAL A 221 0.97 -3.44 -15.64
N LYS A 222 1.24 -2.51 -16.57
CA LYS A 222 1.25 -2.79 -18.01
C LYS A 222 2.25 -3.88 -18.35
N GLU A 223 3.51 -3.75 -17.91
CA GLU A 223 4.56 -4.73 -18.21
C GLU A 223 4.25 -6.10 -17.61
N PHE A 224 3.75 -6.12 -16.38
CA PHE A 224 3.41 -7.36 -15.70
C PHE A 224 2.26 -8.11 -16.37
N LEU A 225 1.23 -7.40 -16.83
CA LEU A 225 0.11 -8.03 -17.53
C LEU A 225 0.48 -8.41 -18.98
N GLY A 226 1.39 -7.68 -19.62
CA GLY A 226 1.74 -7.88 -21.02
C GLY A 226 0.67 -7.35 -22.00
N ILE A 227 0.00 -6.25 -21.61
CA ILE A 227 -0.95 -5.50 -22.47
C ILE A 227 -0.20 -4.51 -23.37
N ALA A 228 -0.88 -3.92 -24.37
CA ALA A 228 -0.23 -3.23 -25.49
C ALA A 228 0.60 -2.01 -25.08
N ASP A 229 -0.06 -0.94 -24.65
CA ASP A 229 0.56 0.37 -24.50
C ASP A 229 0.30 0.97 -23.11
N PHE A 230 1.31 1.69 -22.60
CA PHE A 230 1.17 2.60 -21.48
C PHE A 230 1.41 4.03 -21.97
N ILE A 231 0.33 4.82 -22.03
CA ILE A 231 0.30 6.17 -22.59
C ILE A 231 0.00 7.13 -21.44
N TYR A 232 0.89 8.08 -21.17
CA TYR A 232 0.67 9.05 -20.09
C TYR A 232 1.01 10.48 -20.51
N ASP A 233 0.35 11.46 -19.87
CA ASP A 233 0.71 12.88 -19.91
C ASP A 233 0.62 13.48 -18.51
N THR A 234 1.34 14.56 -18.29
CA THR A 234 1.38 15.30 -17.03
C THR A 234 1.01 16.76 -17.23
N ILE A 235 0.21 17.31 -16.32
CA ILE A 235 -0.15 18.72 -16.27
C ILE A 235 0.39 19.30 -14.97
N THR A 236 1.52 20.00 -15.07
CA THR A 236 2.27 20.55 -13.93
C THR A 236 2.79 21.95 -14.22
N GLY A 237 3.24 22.67 -13.18
CA GLY A 237 3.83 24.00 -13.29
C GLY A 237 2.96 24.96 -14.11
N ARG A 238 3.53 25.66 -15.09
CA ARG A 238 2.78 26.58 -15.96
C ARG A 238 1.65 25.93 -16.76
N ARG A 239 1.65 24.61 -16.93
CA ARG A 239 0.53 23.88 -17.57
C ARG A 239 -0.64 23.68 -16.60
N LEU A 240 -0.45 23.76 -15.28
CA LEU A 240 -1.46 23.54 -14.25
C LEU A 240 -2.48 24.67 -14.23
N THR A 241 -3.44 24.58 -15.12
CA THR A 241 -4.52 25.56 -15.28
C THR A 241 -5.83 24.83 -15.50
N ARG A 242 -6.93 25.42 -15.04
CA ARG A 242 -8.27 24.85 -15.24
C ARG A 242 -8.55 24.51 -16.70
N GLN A 243 -8.18 25.41 -17.63
CA GLN A 243 -8.41 25.20 -19.06
C GLN A 243 -7.65 23.99 -19.58
N ASN A 244 -6.36 23.86 -19.24
CA ASN A 244 -5.55 22.74 -19.72
C ASN A 244 -6.03 21.41 -19.15
N VAL A 245 -6.42 21.37 -17.87
CA VAL A 245 -6.96 20.16 -17.23
C VAL A 245 -8.24 19.71 -17.92
N LEU A 246 -9.22 20.61 -18.07
CA LEU A 246 -10.49 20.27 -18.71
C LEU A 246 -10.33 19.91 -20.19
N ASN A 247 -9.42 20.58 -20.90
CA ASN A 247 -9.09 20.22 -22.29
C ASN A 247 -8.51 18.82 -22.35
N ALA A 248 -7.52 18.50 -21.52
CA ALA A 248 -6.88 17.18 -21.53
C ALA A 248 -7.84 16.06 -21.15
N VAL A 249 -8.71 16.24 -20.13
CA VAL A 249 -9.74 15.24 -19.79
C VAL A 249 -10.61 14.90 -21.01
N ASN A 250 -10.90 15.88 -21.86
CA ASN A 250 -11.68 15.64 -23.08
C ASN A 250 -10.85 15.01 -24.20
N THR A 251 -9.68 15.57 -24.50
CA THR A 251 -8.90 15.24 -25.71
C THR A 251 -7.90 14.10 -25.51
N PHE A 252 -7.20 14.05 -24.37
CA PHE A 252 -6.18 13.01 -24.11
C PHE A 252 -6.80 11.62 -24.05
N PHE A 253 -7.99 11.51 -23.46
CA PHE A 253 -8.74 10.25 -23.36
C PHE A 253 -9.68 10.01 -24.55
N ALA A 254 -9.71 10.88 -25.57
CA ALA A 254 -10.55 10.66 -26.75
C ALA A 254 -10.20 9.39 -27.56
N PRO A 255 -8.91 9.00 -27.69
CA PRO A 255 -8.54 7.79 -28.41
C PRO A 255 -8.82 6.48 -27.65
N ALA A 256 -9.15 6.55 -26.36
CA ALA A 256 -9.36 5.35 -25.55
C ALA A 256 -10.66 4.63 -25.97
N GLY A 257 -10.55 3.35 -26.29
CA GLY A 257 -11.68 2.48 -26.61
C GLY A 257 -12.38 1.96 -25.36
N SER A 258 -13.53 1.30 -25.56
CA SER A 258 -14.32 0.68 -24.49
C SER A 258 -13.60 -0.44 -23.73
N ASN A 259 -12.47 -0.92 -24.26
CA ASN A 259 -11.68 -2.00 -23.69
C ASN A 259 -10.47 -1.51 -22.91
N ASP A 260 -10.13 -0.23 -23.07
CA ASP A 260 -8.96 0.38 -22.47
C ASP A 260 -9.21 0.77 -21.02
N ILE A 261 -8.12 1.09 -20.34
CA ILE A 261 -8.10 1.56 -18.97
C ILE A 261 -7.78 3.05 -19.01
N VAL A 262 -8.60 3.85 -18.35
CA VAL A 262 -8.46 5.31 -18.27
C VAL A 262 -8.26 5.72 -16.83
N ILE A 263 -7.20 6.47 -16.55
CA ILE A 263 -6.81 6.88 -15.20
C ILE A 263 -6.58 8.38 -15.18
N PHE A 264 -7.36 9.10 -14.39
CA PHE A 264 -7.11 10.49 -14.01
C PHE A 264 -6.61 10.53 -12.57
N TYR A 265 -5.51 11.22 -12.33
CA TYR A 265 -4.92 11.30 -11.00
C TYR A 265 -4.50 12.74 -10.68
N PHE A 266 -5.19 13.35 -9.73
CA PHE A 266 -4.84 14.65 -9.19
C PHE A 266 -4.01 14.55 -7.90
N ASN A 267 -2.95 15.36 -7.79
CA ASN A 267 -2.17 15.57 -6.57
C ASN A 267 -2.01 17.08 -6.33
N GLY A 268 -2.47 17.59 -5.20
CA GLY A 268 -2.34 19.02 -4.92
C GLY A 268 -3.27 19.56 -3.85
N HIS A 269 -3.52 20.87 -3.92
CA HIS A 269 -4.49 21.53 -3.07
C HIS A 269 -5.91 21.19 -3.52
N GLY A 270 -6.79 21.07 -2.55
CA GLY A 270 -8.19 20.81 -2.77
C GLY A 270 -9.01 21.33 -1.62
N PHE A 271 -10.30 21.53 -1.87
CA PHE A 271 -11.20 22.09 -0.89
C PHE A 271 -12.63 21.62 -1.11
N ARG A 272 -13.43 21.78 -0.08
CA ARG A 272 -14.87 21.63 -0.12
C ARG A 272 -15.49 22.96 -0.50
N LYS A 273 -16.27 22.98 -1.58
CA LYS A 273 -17.14 24.12 -1.91
C LYS A 273 -18.42 24.04 -1.08
N PRO A 274 -18.70 24.99 -0.16
CA PRO A 274 -19.85 24.90 0.76
C PRO A 274 -21.21 24.83 0.07
N THR A 275 -21.31 25.40 -1.14
CA THR A 275 -22.56 25.47 -1.90
C THR A 275 -22.84 24.24 -2.77
N ASP A 276 -21.88 23.34 -2.93
CA ASP A 276 -22.09 22.08 -3.65
C ASP A 276 -22.49 21.01 -2.63
N GLY A 277 -23.61 20.30 -2.81
CA GLY A 277 -24.03 19.23 -1.90
C GLY A 277 -23.28 17.91 -2.08
N ARG A 278 -22.52 17.76 -3.16
CA ARG A 278 -21.83 16.50 -3.51
C ARG A 278 -20.62 16.24 -2.60
N PRO A 279 -20.14 14.99 -2.50
CA PRO A 279 -19.00 14.62 -1.65
C PRO A 279 -17.68 15.38 -1.91
N GLY A 280 -17.49 16.01 -3.07
CA GLY A 280 -16.27 16.77 -3.39
C GLY A 280 -15.10 15.84 -3.77
N PRO A 281 -13.82 16.26 -3.68
CA PRO A 281 -13.36 17.63 -3.50
C PRO A 281 -13.42 18.44 -4.79
N TYR A 282 -13.22 19.75 -4.65
CA TYR A 282 -12.78 20.61 -5.75
C TYR A 282 -11.25 20.67 -5.75
N ILE A 283 -10.65 20.56 -6.93
CA ILE A 283 -9.20 20.69 -7.11
C ILE A 283 -8.84 22.14 -7.40
N ASP A 284 -7.79 22.62 -6.74
CA ASP A 284 -7.26 23.97 -6.92
C ASP A 284 -6.34 24.03 -8.14
N LEU A 285 -6.74 24.83 -9.12
CA LEU A 285 -6.02 25.02 -10.39
C LEU A 285 -5.74 26.50 -10.63
N LYS A 286 -5.58 27.28 -9.54
CA LYS A 286 -5.10 28.66 -9.61
C LYS A 286 -3.77 28.70 -10.36
N ASP A 287 -3.65 29.70 -11.23
CA ASP A 287 -2.39 30.03 -11.91
C ASP A 287 -2.10 31.53 -11.74
N GLU A 288 -0.96 31.99 -12.27
CA GLU A 288 -0.54 33.40 -12.20
C GLU A 288 -1.58 34.37 -12.82
N ARG A 289 -2.48 33.88 -13.67
CA ARG A 289 -3.47 34.68 -14.42
C ARG A 289 -4.85 34.65 -13.78
N ASN A 290 -5.19 33.59 -13.04
CA ASN A 290 -6.45 33.47 -12.30
C ASN A 290 -6.20 33.05 -10.84
N PHE A 291 -6.13 34.05 -9.98
CA PHE A 291 -5.98 33.89 -8.53
C PHE A 291 -7.32 33.62 -7.81
N ARG A 292 -8.46 33.69 -8.51
CA ARG A 292 -9.77 33.47 -7.93
C ARG A 292 -10.07 31.98 -7.90
N ILE A 293 -9.72 31.34 -6.78
CA ILE A 293 -9.87 29.89 -6.56
C ILE A 293 -11.26 29.33 -6.92
N MET A 294 -12.33 30.10 -6.71
CA MET A 294 -13.70 29.65 -7.06
C MET A 294 -13.94 29.54 -8.56
N GLU A 295 -13.23 30.32 -9.38
CA GLU A 295 -13.26 30.31 -10.84
C GLU A 295 -12.19 29.36 -11.41
N ALA A 296 -11.04 29.31 -10.74
CA ALA A 296 -9.87 28.50 -11.12
C ALA A 296 -9.88 27.09 -10.48
N SER A 297 -11.05 26.53 -10.17
CA SER A 297 -11.18 25.17 -9.63
C SER A 297 -12.04 24.29 -10.51
N ALA A 298 -11.88 22.98 -10.34
CA ALA A 298 -12.70 21.97 -11.00
C ALA A 298 -13.24 20.96 -9.98
N SER A 299 -14.46 20.48 -10.18
CA SER A 299 -15.04 19.44 -9.33
C SER A 299 -14.52 18.07 -9.76
N MET A 300 -14.07 17.26 -8.80
CA MET A 300 -13.74 15.85 -9.06
C MET A 300 -14.96 15.05 -9.51
N GLU A 301 -16.16 15.44 -9.10
CA GLU A 301 -17.42 14.83 -9.52
C GLU A 301 -17.70 15.09 -11.02
N ASP A 302 -17.43 16.31 -11.50
CA ASP A 302 -17.62 16.66 -12.92
C ASP A 302 -16.57 15.97 -13.81
N ILE A 303 -15.32 15.92 -13.35
CA ILE A 303 -14.24 15.17 -14.01
C ILE A 303 -14.60 13.68 -14.06
N TYR A 304 -15.07 13.12 -12.96
CA TYR A 304 -15.52 11.73 -12.90
C TYR A 304 -16.66 11.44 -13.88
N ALA A 305 -17.70 12.28 -13.90
CA ALA A 305 -18.82 12.12 -14.83
C ALA A 305 -18.35 12.15 -16.29
N THR A 306 -17.43 13.06 -16.63
CA THR A 306 -16.85 13.19 -17.98
C THR A 306 -16.06 11.94 -18.39
N ILE A 307 -15.25 11.41 -17.48
CA ILE A 307 -14.45 10.21 -17.74
C ILE A 307 -15.34 8.96 -17.82
N ARG A 308 -16.30 8.82 -16.90
CA ARG A 308 -17.27 7.70 -16.89
C ARG A 308 -18.04 7.62 -18.21
N ALA A 309 -18.42 8.77 -18.78
CA ALA A 309 -19.15 8.83 -20.06
C ALA A 309 -18.38 8.19 -21.24
N LYS A 310 -17.05 8.03 -21.13
CA LYS A 310 -16.23 7.36 -22.14
C LYS A 310 -16.41 5.85 -22.17
N ARG A 311 -17.02 5.26 -21.12
CA ARG A 311 -17.33 3.83 -21.01
C ARG A 311 -16.12 2.91 -21.27
N ALA A 312 -14.95 3.33 -20.81
CA ALA A 312 -13.76 2.49 -20.77
C ALA A 312 -14.03 1.25 -19.88
N ARG A 313 -13.23 0.19 -20.07
CA ARG A 313 -13.34 -1.04 -19.27
C ARG A 313 -13.15 -0.74 -17.79
N LEU A 314 -12.15 0.09 -17.51
CA LEU A 314 -11.89 0.60 -16.18
C LEU A 314 -11.62 2.10 -16.29
N SER A 315 -12.38 2.88 -15.54
CA SER A 315 -12.09 4.29 -15.30
C SER A 315 -11.72 4.50 -13.84
N LEU A 316 -10.52 4.98 -13.57
CA LEU A 316 -10.07 5.35 -12.23
C LEU A 316 -9.89 6.86 -12.17
N VAL A 317 -10.58 7.51 -11.23
CA VAL A 317 -10.48 8.95 -11.00
C VAL A 317 -10.07 9.16 -9.56
N LEU A 318 -8.83 9.57 -9.35
CA LEU A 318 -8.18 9.64 -8.05
C LEU A 318 -7.82 11.09 -7.71
N SER A 319 -8.01 11.46 -6.45
CA SER A 319 -7.56 12.76 -5.93
C SER A 319 -6.83 12.61 -4.60
N GLU A 320 -5.59 13.05 -4.55
CA GLU A 320 -4.81 13.30 -3.34
C GLU A 320 -4.86 14.79 -3.01
N CYS A 321 -5.92 15.20 -2.32
CA CYS A 321 -6.08 16.57 -1.85
C CYS A 321 -7.07 16.66 -0.67
N CYS A 322 -7.02 17.77 0.04
CA CYS A 322 -7.97 18.06 1.11
C CYS A 322 -9.41 18.17 0.58
N ASN A 323 -10.36 17.88 1.45
CA ASN A 323 -11.78 18.09 1.21
C ASN A 323 -12.39 18.87 2.39
N ALA A 324 -11.64 19.85 2.88
CA ALA A 324 -11.94 20.68 4.03
C ALA A 324 -12.18 22.14 3.60
N LEU A 325 -12.06 23.10 4.53
CA LEU A 325 -12.22 24.50 4.19
C LEU A 325 -11.07 24.97 3.29
N ILE A 326 -11.35 25.97 2.45
CA ILE A 326 -10.39 26.53 1.50
C ILE A 326 -9.16 27.16 2.17
N THR A 327 -9.29 27.52 3.44
CA THR A 327 -8.25 28.12 4.28
C THR A 327 -7.39 27.06 4.98
N ASP A 328 -7.84 25.80 5.01
CA ASP A 328 -7.10 24.75 5.66
C ASP A 328 -5.94 24.30 4.76
N THR A 329 -4.81 23.99 5.37
CA THR A 329 -3.61 23.57 4.64
C THR A 329 -3.33 22.10 4.83
N ASN A 330 -2.86 21.43 3.78
CA ASN A 330 -2.39 20.06 3.85
C ASN A 330 -1.29 19.94 4.92
N PRO A 331 -1.47 19.08 5.93
CA PRO A 331 -0.45 18.87 6.95
C PRO A 331 0.68 17.98 6.42
N LEU A 332 1.93 18.38 6.70
CA LEU A 332 3.10 17.53 6.52
C LEU A 332 3.28 16.66 7.77
N ALA A 333 3.12 15.36 7.59
CA ALA A 333 3.07 14.39 8.66
C ALA A 333 4.31 13.49 8.65
N GLU A 334 4.67 12.89 9.80
CA GLU A 334 5.82 11.97 9.90
C GLU A 334 5.65 10.71 9.02
N PRO A 335 6.73 10.19 8.42
CA PRO A 335 6.67 8.99 7.59
C PRO A 335 6.11 7.77 8.35
N PRO A 336 5.41 6.84 7.66
CA PRO A 336 5.10 5.55 8.24
C PRO A 336 6.38 4.81 8.54
N ALA A 337 6.32 3.95 9.56
CA ALA A 337 7.33 2.94 9.74
C ALA A 337 7.37 2.07 8.48
N VAL A 338 8.55 1.94 7.88
CA VAL A 338 8.76 1.13 6.68
C VAL A 338 9.43 -0.17 7.11
N LYS A 339 8.76 -1.30 6.89
CA LYS A 339 9.34 -2.63 7.11
C LYS A 339 10.20 -3.03 5.92
N LYS A 340 11.32 -3.71 6.18
CA LYS A 340 12.15 -4.28 5.12
C LYS A 340 11.38 -5.40 4.42
N SER A 341 11.25 -5.31 3.09
CA SER A 341 10.46 -6.22 2.29
C SER A 341 11.16 -6.60 0.98
N PHE A 342 11.12 -7.88 0.62
CA PHE A 342 11.44 -8.38 -0.72
C PHE A 342 10.13 -8.86 -1.33
N GLY A 343 9.70 -8.21 -2.40
CA GLY A 343 8.37 -8.43 -2.96
C GLY A 343 8.24 -9.85 -3.50
N ILE A 344 7.22 -10.57 -3.04
CA ILE A 344 6.70 -11.71 -3.78
C ILE A 344 6.13 -11.19 -5.11
N ASN A 345 6.34 -11.93 -6.20
CA ASN A 345 5.75 -11.59 -7.48
C ASN A 345 4.22 -11.45 -7.40
N TRP A 346 3.68 -10.59 -8.26
CA TRP A 346 2.25 -10.43 -8.41
C TRP A 346 1.62 -11.70 -9.00
N SER A 347 0.39 -11.99 -8.62
CA SER A 347 -0.48 -12.97 -9.26
C SER A 347 -1.09 -12.34 -10.51
N THR A 348 -0.85 -12.95 -11.67
CA THR A 348 -1.42 -12.51 -12.94
C THR A 348 -2.94 -12.56 -12.90
N GLU A 349 -3.54 -13.57 -12.29
CA GLU A 349 -4.99 -13.67 -12.12
C GLU A 349 -5.55 -12.50 -11.31
N ASN A 350 -4.94 -12.18 -10.17
CA ASN A 350 -5.39 -11.08 -9.32
C ASN A 350 -5.26 -9.72 -10.01
N CYS A 351 -4.16 -9.51 -10.72
CA CYS A 351 -3.97 -8.29 -11.51
C CYS A 351 -4.99 -8.19 -12.66
N ARG A 352 -5.27 -9.30 -13.37
CA ARG A 352 -6.31 -9.37 -14.41
C ARG A 352 -7.70 -9.09 -13.84
N ASN A 353 -8.04 -9.62 -12.66
CA ASN A 353 -9.35 -9.38 -12.03
C ASN A 353 -9.60 -7.90 -11.73
N LEU A 354 -8.55 -7.14 -11.41
CA LEU A 354 -8.64 -5.70 -11.14
C LEU A 354 -8.60 -4.86 -12.41
N PHE A 355 -7.68 -5.14 -13.36
CA PHE A 355 -7.45 -4.25 -14.51
C PHE A 355 -8.11 -4.71 -15.81
N LEU A 356 -8.40 -6.00 -15.94
CA LEU A 356 -9.00 -6.63 -17.12
C LEU A 356 -10.38 -7.23 -16.80
N ASN A 357 -11.08 -6.66 -15.81
CA ASN A 357 -12.44 -7.00 -15.40
C ASN A 357 -13.39 -7.15 -16.59
N LYS A 358 -14.28 -8.16 -16.52
CA LYS A 358 -15.28 -8.43 -17.57
C LYS A 358 -16.43 -7.42 -17.58
N THR A 359 -16.81 -6.93 -16.40
CA THR A 359 -17.89 -5.95 -16.23
C THR A 359 -17.26 -4.57 -16.14
N PRO A 360 -17.42 -3.70 -17.15
CA PRO A 360 -16.84 -2.38 -17.13
C PRO A 360 -17.25 -1.57 -15.89
N MET A 361 -16.34 -0.75 -15.37
CA MET A 361 -16.61 0.02 -14.16
C MET A 361 -15.83 1.34 -14.08
N SER A 362 -16.40 2.28 -13.33
CA SER A 362 -15.84 3.59 -13.06
C SER A 362 -15.74 3.83 -11.56
N ILE A 363 -14.58 4.28 -11.10
CA ILE A 363 -14.27 4.47 -9.69
C ILE A 363 -13.80 5.89 -9.45
N LEU A 364 -14.43 6.56 -8.48
CA LEU A 364 -13.94 7.82 -7.90
C LEU A 364 -13.36 7.51 -6.54
N GLY A 365 -12.10 7.87 -6.30
CA GLY A 365 -11.45 7.80 -5.01
C GLY A 365 -10.88 9.16 -4.61
N ALA A 366 -11.14 9.60 -3.40
CA ALA A 366 -10.52 10.80 -2.86
C ALA A 366 -9.87 10.53 -1.51
N ALA A 367 -8.74 11.20 -1.29
CA ALA A 367 -7.92 11.04 -0.09
C ALA A 367 -8.62 11.46 1.20
N ALA A 368 -9.60 12.35 1.12
CA ALA A 368 -10.31 12.89 2.26
C ALA A 368 -11.84 12.95 2.03
N SER A 369 -12.57 12.40 2.99
CA SER A 369 -14.02 12.58 3.14
C SER A 369 -14.36 14.06 3.37
N PRO A 370 -15.64 14.47 3.18
CA PRO A 370 -16.06 15.84 3.45
C PRO A 370 -15.60 16.33 4.83
N SER A 371 -15.10 17.55 4.86
CA SER A 371 -14.57 18.25 6.05
C SER A 371 -13.28 17.66 6.63
N MET A 372 -12.53 16.84 5.87
CA MET A 372 -11.25 16.27 6.30
C MET A 372 -10.06 16.76 5.47
N LEU A 373 -8.89 16.74 6.10
CA LEU A 373 -7.61 17.06 5.45
C LEU A 373 -6.98 15.80 4.86
N ALA A 374 -6.14 15.99 3.84
CA ALA A 374 -5.26 14.97 3.31
C ALA A 374 -3.81 15.26 3.73
N ALA A 375 -3.22 14.32 4.47
CA ALA A 375 -1.86 14.42 4.97
C ALA A 375 -0.85 13.86 3.95
N SER A 376 0.35 14.46 3.93
CA SER A 376 1.43 14.04 3.05
C SER A 376 2.79 14.12 3.73
N ASN A 377 3.81 13.59 3.07
CA ASN A 377 5.21 13.67 3.48
C ASN A 377 6.12 13.62 2.25
N ASN A 378 7.24 14.33 2.31
CA ASN A 378 8.17 14.43 1.18
C ASN A 378 8.86 13.10 0.83
N ASN A 379 8.99 12.18 1.79
CA ASN A 379 9.71 10.92 1.60
C ASN A 379 8.87 9.81 0.99
N PHE A 380 7.54 9.84 1.11
CA PHE A 380 6.67 8.75 0.62
C PHE A 380 5.39 9.21 -0.10
N GLY A 381 5.11 10.52 -0.10
CA GLY A 381 3.99 11.12 -0.80
C GLY A 381 2.77 11.34 0.11
N GLY A 382 1.59 11.40 -0.50
CA GLY A 382 0.31 11.49 0.20
C GLY A 382 -0.10 10.16 0.83
N PHE A 383 -0.77 10.20 1.98
CA PHE A 383 -1.15 8.99 2.70
C PHE A 383 -2.05 8.10 1.85
N PHE A 384 -3.10 8.65 1.24
CA PHE A 384 -4.02 7.89 0.42
C PHE A 384 -3.32 7.26 -0.78
N SER A 385 -2.50 8.03 -1.48
CA SER A 385 -1.73 7.61 -2.65
C SER A 385 -0.81 6.44 -2.33
N TYR A 386 -0.11 6.54 -1.19
CA TYR A 386 0.77 5.50 -0.70
C TYR A 386 -0.02 4.22 -0.38
N PHE A 387 -1.04 4.31 0.47
CA PHE A 387 -1.80 3.14 0.90
C PHE A 387 -2.67 2.55 -0.21
N PHE A 388 -3.06 3.34 -1.21
CA PHE A 388 -3.72 2.83 -2.41
C PHE A 388 -2.79 1.91 -3.19
N ARG A 389 -1.54 2.33 -3.43
CA ARG A 389 -0.54 1.50 -4.11
C ARG A 389 -0.20 0.26 -3.28
N THR A 390 0.03 0.42 -1.98
CA THR A 390 0.29 -0.72 -1.09
C THR A 390 -0.89 -1.70 -1.09
N SER A 391 -2.12 -1.21 -0.96
CA SER A 391 -3.33 -2.04 -1.01
C SER A 391 -3.45 -2.79 -2.33
N LEU A 392 -3.19 -2.15 -3.47
CA LEU A 392 -3.17 -2.81 -4.76
C LEU A 392 -2.14 -3.94 -4.81
N GLU A 393 -0.90 -3.66 -4.43
CA GLU A 393 0.16 -4.67 -4.41
C GLU A 393 -0.15 -5.81 -3.43
N THR A 394 -0.76 -5.53 -2.26
CA THR A 394 -1.24 -6.56 -1.32
C THR A 394 -2.29 -7.44 -2.00
N HIS A 395 -3.22 -6.85 -2.75
CA HIS A 395 -4.25 -7.57 -3.49
C HIS A 395 -3.70 -8.27 -4.74
N PHE A 396 -2.56 -7.87 -5.28
CA PHE A 396 -1.88 -8.62 -6.31
C PHE A 396 -1.19 -9.88 -5.76
N SER A 397 -0.98 -10.01 -4.46
CA SER A 397 -0.28 -11.17 -3.90
C SER A 397 -0.97 -12.50 -4.16
N PHE A 398 -0.19 -13.58 -4.16
CA PHE A 398 -0.70 -14.95 -4.14
C PHE A 398 -1.42 -15.32 -2.84
N ALA A 399 -1.35 -14.50 -1.79
CA ALA A 399 -2.11 -14.76 -0.55
C ALA A 399 -3.58 -14.34 -0.65
N LYS A 400 -3.98 -13.61 -1.70
CA LYS A 400 -5.35 -13.13 -1.90
C LYS A 400 -6.04 -13.90 -3.02
N THR A 401 -7.36 -14.03 -2.91
CA THR A 401 -8.24 -14.65 -3.91
C THR A 401 -9.52 -13.83 -4.06
N ALA A 402 -10.23 -14.02 -5.18
CA ALA A 402 -11.47 -13.31 -5.48
C ALA A 402 -11.36 -11.77 -5.34
N VAL A 403 -10.19 -11.24 -5.73
CA VAL A 403 -9.84 -9.84 -5.53
C VAL A 403 -10.75 -8.94 -6.33
N ASN A 404 -11.16 -7.83 -5.73
CA ASN A 404 -11.97 -6.83 -6.39
C ASN A 404 -11.68 -5.42 -5.85
N TRP A 405 -12.10 -4.41 -6.60
CA TRP A 405 -11.83 -3.01 -6.28
C TRP A 405 -12.42 -2.54 -4.95
N ASP A 406 -13.55 -3.10 -4.52
CA ASP A 406 -14.15 -2.72 -3.23
C ASP A 406 -13.23 -3.11 -2.07
N GLN A 407 -12.60 -4.29 -2.13
CA GLN A 407 -11.62 -4.73 -1.13
C GLN A 407 -10.36 -3.83 -1.14
N VAL A 408 -9.87 -3.46 -2.33
CA VAL A 408 -8.70 -2.56 -2.47
C VAL A 408 -8.97 -1.21 -1.81
N PHE A 409 -10.11 -0.59 -2.09
CA PHE A 409 -10.44 0.72 -1.53
C PHE A 409 -10.83 0.69 -0.05
N LYS A 410 -11.47 -0.39 0.43
CA LYS A 410 -11.69 -0.61 1.86
C LYS A 410 -10.37 -0.68 2.62
N GLN A 411 -9.43 -1.51 2.15
CA GLN A 411 -8.11 -1.61 2.76
C GLN A 411 -7.34 -0.28 2.67
N THR A 412 -7.44 0.44 1.55
CA THR A 412 -6.84 1.78 1.40
C THR A 412 -7.37 2.75 2.46
N ALA A 413 -8.69 2.77 2.67
CA ALA A 413 -9.33 3.63 3.66
C ALA A 413 -8.96 3.23 5.10
N GLU A 414 -8.95 1.93 5.40
CA GLU A 414 -8.51 1.38 6.69
C GLU A 414 -7.06 1.77 7.00
N GLN A 415 -6.12 1.54 6.08
CA GLN A 415 -4.70 1.85 6.28
C GLN A 415 -4.45 3.37 6.36
N THR A 416 -5.13 4.17 5.53
CA THR A 416 -5.00 5.63 5.57
C THR A 416 -5.49 6.19 6.90
N LYS A 417 -6.69 5.77 7.34
CA LYS A 417 -7.23 6.15 8.64
C LYS A 417 -6.33 5.68 9.77
N TYR A 418 -5.89 4.42 9.70
CA TYR A 418 -4.97 3.84 10.68
C TYR A 418 -3.72 4.71 10.84
N LYS A 419 -3.07 5.11 9.75
CA LYS A 419 -1.87 5.94 9.81
C LYS A 419 -2.17 7.38 10.23
N ALA A 420 -3.27 7.96 9.77
CA ALA A 420 -3.68 9.32 10.14
C ALA A 420 -3.93 9.44 11.65
N ASP A 421 -4.72 8.54 12.22
CA ASP A 421 -5.04 8.50 13.65
C ASP A 421 -3.80 8.26 14.55
N ARG A 422 -2.64 7.99 13.96
CA ARG A 422 -1.37 7.66 14.61
C ARG A 422 -0.24 8.65 14.31
N THR A 423 -0.51 9.64 13.48
CA THR A 423 0.52 10.61 13.08
C THR A 423 0.11 11.99 13.52
N TYR A 424 1.03 12.72 14.12
CA TYR A 424 0.82 14.13 14.42
C TYR A 424 0.89 14.94 13.13
N CYS A 425 -0.22 15.60 12.81
CA CYS A 425 -0.30 16.59 11.75
C CYS A 425 0.17 17.97 12.24
N ASP A 426 0.13 18.17 13.56
CA ASP A 426 0.73 19.29 14.26
C ASP A 426 1.42 18.78 15.52
N ASN A 427 2.74 18.77 15.48
CA ASN A 427 3.59 18.32 16.59
C ASN A 427 3.61 19.29 17.78
N VAL A 428 3.24 20.56 17.57
CA VAL A 428 3.20 21.60 18.60
C VAL A 428 1.92 21.45 19.42
N THR A 429 0.78 21.36 18.75
CA THR A 429 -0.53 21.19 19.43
C THR A 429 -0.86 19.73 19.76
N LYS A 430 0.04 18.78 19.41
CA LYS A 430 -0.18 17.33 19.54
C LYS A 430 -1.47 16.86 18.88
N LYS A 431 -1.90 17.56 17.82
CA LYS A 431 -3.09 17.20 17.06
C LYS A 431 -2.75 16.10 16.07
N LYS A 432 -3.37 14.93 16.27
CA LYS A 432 -3.28 13.82 15.32
C LYS A 432 -4.04 14.15 14.03
N CYS A 433 -3.57 13.59 12.92
CA CYS A 433 -4.27 13.70 11.65
C CYS A 433 -5.64 13.01 11.77
N ASN A 434 -6.63 13.54 11.05
CA ASN A 434 -7.92 12.88 10.86
C ASN A 434 -8.20 12.85 9.36
N GLN A 435 -8.01 11.68 8.76
CA GLN A 435 -8.16 11.47 7.33
C GLN A 435 -8.82 10.12 7.10
N LEU A 436 -9.98 10.15 6.43
CA LEU A 436 -10.68 8.98 5.96
C LEU A 436 -10.93 9.15 4.47
N PRO A 437 -10.30 8.35 3.60
CA PRO A 437 -10.63 8.33 2.18
C PRO A 437 -12.09 7.97 1.95
N TYR A 438 -12.68 8.51 0.89
CA TYR A 438 -13.98 8.07 0.40
C TYR A 438 -13.81 7.53 -1.02
N TYR A 439 -14.67 6.59 -1.41
CA TYR A 439 -14.71 6.08 -2.78
C TYR A 439 -16.12 5.73 -3.23
N ARG A 440 -16.34 5.74 -4.55
CA ARG A 440 -17.58 5.31 -5.21
C ARG A 440 -17.24 4.42 -6.40
N ILE A 441 -17.89 3.28 -6.50
CA ILE A 441 -17.74 2.33 -7.61
C ILE A 441 -19.08 2.21 -8.33
N GLU A 442 -19.09 2.43 -9.64
CA GLU A 442 -20.25 2.24 -10.50
C GLU A 442 -19.92 1.22 -11.60
N ARG A 443 -20.80 0.23 -11.79
CA ARG A 443 -20.68 -0.81 -12.83
C ARG A 443 -21.73 -0.57 -13.90
N TYR A 444 -21.45 -0.97 -15.14
CA TYR A 444 -22.35 -0.79 -16.29
C TYR A 444 -22.40 -2.00 -17.21
#